data_AF-A0A8B8JIY9-F1
#
_entry.id   AF-A0A8B8JIY9-F1
#
_cell.length_a   1.000
_cell.length_b   1.000
_cell.length_c   1.000
_cell.angle_alpha   90.00
_cell.angle_beta   90.00
_cell.angle_gamma   90.00
#
_symmetry.space_group_name_H-M   'P 1'
#
loop_
_entity.id
_entity.type
_entity.pdbx_description
1 polymer ?
#
loop_
_entity_poly.entity_id
_entity_poly.type
_entity_poly.pdbx_seq_one_letter_code
_entity_poly.pdbx_strand_id
1 'polypeptide(L)'
;MVKLLNLNLPSYSKLVSFSHPLTRPFLSQRNASTITTMSINLRSHAFAGNPLRSRIPNRVDPFSPTAALETLKSRILEHTNQSLSPSFKVLPFRNGRPLASSVNGDTWHLGWIGLGELKGLLGAGAELSGDSFVYLGSDSEEDSVYWAIDVSGERGLGDMRMCFVELRTLMVATDWVDLNAMGNLAVAGHARALLEWHNISRFCGHCGEKTVPMEAGRRKQCSSESCKKRIYPRVDPVVIMLVIDRENDRALLSKQSRFVPRMWSCLAGFIEPGESLEEAVRRETLEETGIEVGEVVYHSSQPWPVGPNSMPCQLMVGFFAYAKSLEINVDKEELEDAQWHSREDVRKALTFAEYKKAQKTAAAKVEQMCKGVEKTHSLATDFNVESGELAPMFVPGPFAIAHHLIYSWAFPDQNVNSDECPSKQPSGSVSSL
;
A
#
# COMPACT_ATOMS: atom_id res chain seq x y z
N MET A 1 -51.06 -5.94 -18.67
CA MET A 1 -52.25 -6.58 -19.27
C MET A 1 -51.84 -7.97 -19.74
N VAL A 2 -52.34 -9.02 -19.07
CA VAL A 2 -52.62 -10.40 -19.53
C VAL A 2 -51.74 -11.07 -20.62
N LYS A 3 -51.24 -12.26 -20.24
CA LYS A 3 -50.92 -13.52 -20.97
C LYS A 3 -49.75 -13.60 -21.96
N LEU A 4 -49.06 -14.75 -21.88
CA LEU A 4 -48.87 -15.77 -22.94
C LEU A 4 -47.91 -16.83 -22.32
N LEU A 5 -48.32 -18.07 -21.97
CA LEU A 5 -48.78 -19.25 -22.71
C LEU A 5 -47.76 -20.39 -22.52
N ASN A 6 -48.23 -21.51 -21.98
CA ASN A 6 -47.57 -22.82 -21.97
C ASN A 6 -47.41 -23.36 -23.41
N LEU A 7 -46.39 -24.21 -23.65
CA LEU A 7 -46.52 -25.61 -24.12
C LEU A 7 -45.15 -26.20 -24.56
N ASN A 8 -44.64 -27.14 -23.76
CA ASN A 8 -44.34 -28.56 -24.05
C ASN A 8 -43.51 -29.08 -25.25
N LEU A 9 -42.64 -30.07 -24.89
CA LEU A 9 -42.06 -31.25 -25.62
C LEU A 9 -40.60 -31.16 -26.13
N PRO A 10 -39.87 -32.28 -26.37
CA PRO A 10 -39.73 -33.54 -25.61
C PRO A 10 -38.27 -34.06 -25.48
N SER A 11 -38.04 -35.16 -24.75
CA SER A 11 -36.77 -35.90 -24.65
C SER A 11 -36.49 -36.79 -25.87
N TYR A 12 -35.23 -36.98 -26.27
CA TYR A 12 -34.69 -38.27 -26.77
C TYR A 12 -33.15 -38.26 -26.82
N SER A 13 -32.57 -39.41 -26.47
CA SER A 13 -31.15 -39.78 -26.46
C SER A 13 -30.61 -40.14 -27.85
N LYS A 14 -29.31 -39.91 -28.09
CA LYS A 14 -28.40 -40.84 -28.81
C LYS A 14 -26.95 -40.34 -28.83
N LEU A 15 -26.05 -41.22 -28.41
CA LEU A 15 -24.60 -41.20 -28.59
C LEU A 15 -24.25 -41.35 -30.08
N VAL A 16 -23.32 -40.52 -30.59
CA VAL A 16 -22.53 -40.86 -31.80
C VAL A 16 -21.11 -40.34 -31.64
N SER A 17 -20.15 -41.26 -31.66
CA SER A 17 -18.71 -41.03 -31.79
C SER A 17 -18.32 -40.86 -33.25
N PHE A 18 -17.48 -39.87 -33.57
CA PHE A 18 -16.73 -39.85 -34.82
C PHE A 18 -15.25 -39.60 -34.53
N SER A 19 -14.46 -40.63 -34.77
CA SER A 19 -13.03 -40.59 -35.01
C SER A 19 -12.79 -40.41 -36.50
N HIS A 20 -11.92 -39.48 -36.91
CA HIS A 20 -11.11 -39.61 -38.12
C HIS A 20 -9.83 -38.75 -38.03
N PRO A 21 -8.73 -39.17 -38.68
CA PRO A 21 -7.37 -38.74 -38.39
C PRO A 21 -6.96 -37.54 -39.26
N LEU A 22 -6.18 -36.61 -38.71
CA LEU A 22 -5.58 -35.52 -39.48
C LEU A 22 -4.06 -35.67 -39.56
N THR A 23 -3.65 -35.99 -40.78
CA THR A 23 -2.32 -35.94 -41.37
C THR A 23 -1.67 -34.57 -41.20
N ARG A 24 -0.41 -34.55 -40.76
CA ARG A 24 0.45 -33.35 -40.76
C ARG A 24 0.85 -32.95 -42.19
N PRO A 25 0.84 -31.66 -42.52
CA PRO A 25 1.83 -31.10 -43.43
C PRO A 25 2.79 -30.17 -42.67
N PHE A 26 4.07 -30.35 -42.98
CA PHE A 26 5.15 -29.43 -42.66
C PHE A 26 4.88 -28.05 -43.27
N LEU A 27 4.92 -26.99 -42.46
CA LEU A 27 5.02 -25.61 -42.94
C LEU A 27 5.92 -24.78 -42.00
N SER A 28 7.11 -24.50 -42.53
CA SER A 28 7.87 -23.25 -42.46
C SER A 28 7.71 -22.36 -41.22
N GLN A 29 8.82 -22.23 -40.47
CA GLN A 29 9.06 -21.19 -39.46
C GLN A 29 8.69 -19.81 -40.02
N ARG A 30 7.71 -19.16 -39.38
CA ARG A 30 7.52 -17.70 -39.42
C ARG A 30 7.58 -17.17 -38.00
N ASN A 31 8.38 -16.12 -37.86
CA ASN A 31 8.73 -15.42 -36.63
C ASN A 31 7.53 -15.20 -35.70
N ALA A 32 7.63 -15.75 -34.49
CA ALA A 32 6.80 -15.34 -33.37
C ALA A 32 7.23 -13.92 -32.96
N SER A 33 6.43 -12.94 -33.35
CA SER A 33 6.44 -11.60 -32.76
C SER A 33 6.17 -11.75 -31.26
N THR A 34 7.20 -11.47 -30.46
CA THR A 34 7.16 -11.40 -29.00
C THR A 34 6.03 -10.47 -28.59
N ILE A 35 5.03 -10.99 -27.88
CA ILE A 35 4.08 -10.17 -27.14
C ILE A 35 4.91 -9.51 -26.03
N THR A 36 5.29 -8.26 -26.24
CA THR A 36 5.92 -7.42 -25.22
C THR A 36 4.92 -7.26 -24.09
N THR A 37 5.05 -8.05 -23.03
CA THR A 37 4.42 -7.76 -21.74
C THR A 37 4.86 -6.37 -21.33
N MET A 38 3.91 -5.43 -21.28
CA MET A 38 4.12 -4.08 -20.76
C MET A 38 4.38 -4.17 -19.25
N SER A 39 5.60 -4.50 -18.86
CA SER A 39 6.06 -4.31 -17.49
C SER A 39 6.29 -2.81 -17.30
N ILE A 40 5.29 -2.15 -16.73
CA ILE A 40 5.39 -0.78 -16.25
C ILE A 40 6.46 -0.78 -15.16
N ASN A 41 7.69 -0.40 -15.51
CA ASN A 41 8.80 -0.31 -14.56
C ASN A 41 8.72 1.02 -13.79
N LEU A 42 7.54 1.36 -13.25
CA LEU A 42 7.44 2.43 -12.27
C LEU A 42 8.22 1.99 -11.04
N ARG A 43 9.09 2.86 -10.50
CA ARG A 43 9.60 2.67 -9.13
C ARG A 43 8.42 2.31 -8.24
N SER A 44 8.53 1.21 -7.50
CA SER A 44 7.42 0.67 -6.73
C SER A 44 6.87 1.73 -5.77
N HIS A 45 5.56 1.96 -5.80
CA HIS A 45 4.90 2.78 -4.78
C HIS A 45 5.19 2.23 -3.38
N ALA A 46 5.26 3.08 -2.36
CA ALA A 46 5.29 2.58 -1.00
C ALA A 46 4.08 1.67 -0.75
N PHE A 47 4.29 0.62 0.05
CA PHE A 47 3.30 -0.41 0.38
C PHE A 47 2.87 -1.35 -0.77
N ALA A 48 3.40 -1.19 -1.99
CA ALA A 48 3.19 -2.11 -3.10
C ALA A 48 4.38 -3.09 -3.25
N GLY A 49 4.16 -4.22 -3.93
CA GLY A 49 5.24 -5.18 -4.20
C GLY A 49 5.65 -6.02 -3.00
N ASN A 50 4.70 -6.46 -2.17
CA ASN A 50 4.99 -7.28 -0.98
C ASN A 50 5.71 -8.60 -1.36
N PRO A 51 6.99 -8.79 -0.97
CA PRO A 51 7.79 -9.95 -1.36
C PRO A 51 7.30 -11.27 -0.76
N LEU A 52 6.57 -11.22 0.37
CA LEU A 52 6.07 -12.42 1.06
C LEU A 52 4.79 -12.99 0.44
N ARG A 53 4.14 -12.27 -0.50
CA ARG A 53 2.87 -12.69 -1.12
C ARG A 53 3.01 -13.50 -2.40
N SER A 54 4.18 -13.50 -3.04
CA SER A 54 4.41 -14.23 -4.31
C SER A 54 4.50 -15.75 -4.14
N ARG A 55 4.52 -16.25 -2.89
CA ARG A 55 4.81 -17.66 -2.54
C ARG A 55 3.77 -18.23 -1.57
N ILE A 56 2.47 -18.16 -1.89
CA ILE A 56 1.44 -18.80 -1.03
C ILE A 56 1.48 -20.32 -1.25
N PRO A 57 1.85 -21.12 -0.23
CA PRO A 57 1.95 -22.56 -0.39
C PRO A 57 0.57 -23.23 -0.54
N ASN A 58 0.54 -24.41 -1.18
CA ASN A 58 -0.68 -25.21 -1.28
C ASN A 58 -1.22 -25.61 0.11
N ARG A 59 -2.52 -25.89 0.24
CA ARG A 59 -3.17 -26.19 1.55
C ARG A 59 -2.59 -27.37 2.34
N VAL A 60 -1.83 -28.25 1.70
CA VAL A 60 -1.22 -29.46 2.29
C VAL A 60 0.25 -29.21 2.67
N ASP A 61 0.77 -28.03 2.39
CA ASP A 61 2.15 -27.66 2.66
C ASP A 61 2.35 -27.35 4.16
N PRO A 62 3.44 -27.81 4.81
CA PRO A 62 3.80 -27.40 6.17
C PRO A 62 3.90 -25.87 6.36
N PHE A 63 4.19 -25.12 5.31
CA PHE A 63 4.21 -23.65 5.31
C PHE A 63 2.83 -23.01 5.07
N SER A 64 1.79 -23.82 4.86
CA SER A 64 0.43 -23.31 4.68
C SER A 64 -0.03 -22.53 5.91
N PRO A 65 -0.89 -21.51 5.76
CA PRO A 65 -1.29 -20.66 6.88
C PRO A 65 -1.85 -21.45 8.08
N THR A 66 -2.69 -22.46 7.82
CA THR A 66 -3.30 -23.28 8.87
C THR A 66 -2.27 -24.17 9.58
N ALA A 67 -1.38 -24.84 8.85
CA ALA A 67 -0.34 -25.67 9.46
C ALA A 67 0.61 -24.81 10.30
N ALA A 68 1.04 -23.68 9.75
CA ALA A 68 1.90 -22.74 10.45
C ALA A 68 1.25 -22.19 11.73
N LEU A 69 -0.06 -21.95 11.75
CA LEU A 69 -0.77 -21.50 12.95
C LEU A 69 -0.77 -22.57 14.05
N GLU A 70 -1.03 -23.82 13.70
CA GLU A 70 -1.05 -24.91 14.68
C GLU A 70 0.36 -25.17 15.24
N THR A 71 1.40 -25.11 14.40
CA THR A 71 2.80 -25.15 14.85
C THR A 71 3.17 -23.95 15.73
N LEU A 72 2.68 -22.75 15.40
CA LEU A 72 2.92 -21.56 16.23
C LEU A 72 2.30 -21.73 17.63
N LYS A 73 1.05 -22.18 17.70
CA LYS A 73 0.34 -22.41 18.97
C LYS A 73 1.05 -23.46 19.82
N SER A 74 1.42 -24.60 19.23
CA SER A 74 2.12 -25.65 19.98
C SER A 74 3.45 -25.13 20.52
N ARG A 75 4.22 -24.38 19.73
CA ARG A 75 5.50 -23.82 20.18
C ARG A 75 5.40 -22.68 21.18
N ILE A 76 4.32 -21.90 21.18
CA ILE A 76 4.09 -20.90 22.22
C ILE A 76 3.76 -21.59 23.55
N LEU A 77 2.91 -22.63 23.51
CA LEU A 77 2.47 -23.41 24.68
C LEU A 77 3.55 -24.34 25.24
N GLU A 78 4.40 -24.90 24.38
CA GLU A 78 5.49 -25.78 24.79
C GLU A 78 6.72 -24.95 25.20
N HIS A 79 7.24 -25.19 26.41
CA HIS A 79 8.49 -24.58 26.90
C HIS A 79 9.77 -25.23 26.33
N THR A 80 9.66 -25.96 25.23
CA THR A 80 10.78 -26.66 24.59
C THR A 80 11.62 -25.69 23.73
N ASN A 81 12.90 -25.54 24.08
CA ASN A 81 13.88 -24.70 23.39
C ASN A 81 14.51 -25.37 22.14
N GLN A 82 13.85 -26.36 21.54
CA GLN A 82 14.40 -27.02 20.36
C GLN A 82 14.21 -26.15 19.11
N SER A 83 15.30 -25.89 18.39
CA SER A 83 15.30 -25.24 17.07
C SER A 83 14.70 -26.20 16.03
N LEU A 84 13.38 -26.19 15.91
CA LEU A 84 12.63 -27.01 14.96
C LEU A 84 12.32 -26.19 13.70
N SER A 85 12.41 -26.81 12.53
CA SER A 85 11.88 -26.26 11.26
C SER A 85 10.34 -26.18 11.30
N PRO A 86 9.71 -25.11 10.80
CA PRO A 86 10.33 -23.91 10.23
C PRO A 86 10.75 -22.88 11.30
N SER A 87 11.65 -21.97 10.92
CA SER A 87 11.98 -20.76 11.68
C SER A 87 10.80 -19.78 11.67
N PHE A 88 10.57 -19.10 12.78
CA PHE A 88 9.48 -18.13 12.91
C PHE A 88 10.05 -16.72 13.04
N LYS A 89 9.70 -15.86 12.08
CA LYS A 89 10.02 -14.45 12.04
C LYS A 89 8.77 -13.67 12.44
N VAL A 90 8.82 -13.01 13.59
CA VAL A 90 7.69 -12.26 14.13
C VAL A 90 7.98 -10.77 13.99
N LEU A 91 7.03 -10.03 13.44
CA LEU A 91 7.00 -8.57 13.47
C LEU A 91 5.99 -8.11 14.52
N PRO A 92 6.45 -7.64 15.70
CA PRO A 92 5.54 -7.13 16.72
C PRO A 92 4.92 -5.81 16.29
N PHE A 93 3.68 -5.60 16.70
CA PHE A 93 2.96 -4.33 16.57
C PHE A 93 2.46 -3.87 17.94
N ARG A 94 2.50 -2.56 18.18
CA ARG A 94 1.88 -1.93 19.36
C ARG A 94 1.05 -0.75 18.91
N ASN A 95 -0.26 -0.82 19.12
CA ASN A 95 -1.26 0.16 18.69
C ASN A 95 -1.12 0.51 17.20
N GLY A 96 -1.02 -0.51 16.35
CA GLY A 96 -0.88 -0.36 14.89
C GLY A 96 0.51 0.10 14.42
N ARG A 97 1.49 0.25 15.33
CA ARG A 97 2.87 0.63 15.00
C ARG A 97 3.76 -0.59 14.93
N PRO A 98 4.45 -0.88 13.81
CA PRO A 98 5.42 -1.97 13.75
C PRO A 98 6.65 -1.68 14.62
N LEU A 99 7.27 -2.75 15.12
CA LEU A 99 8.61 -2.69 15.66
C LEU A 99 9.60 -2.39 14.53
N ALA A 100 10.44 -1.39 14.74
CA ALA A 100 11.51 -1.00 13.84
C ALA A 100 12.84 -0.97 14.60
N SER A 101 13.93 -1.13 13.87
CA SER A 101 15.29 -0.94 14.35
C SER A 101 16.02 0.05 13.44
N SER A 102 17.11 0.64 13.93
CA SER A 102 18.00 1.46 13.11
C SER A 102 19.44 0.96 13.20
N VAL A 103 20.11 0.89 12.06
CA VAL A 103 21.53 0.55 11.95
C VAL A 103 22.28 1.83 11.55
N ASN A 104 23.10 2.33 12.46
CA ASN A 104 23.98 3.50 12.26
C ASN A 104 23.28 4.85 11.95
N GLY A 105 21.96 4.96 12.16
CA GLY A 105 21.22 6.22 12.11
C GLY A 105 20.74 6.69 10.73
N ASP A 106 21.24 6.09 9.67
CA ASP A 106 20.88 6.47 8.30
C ASP A 106 19.77 5.60 7.69
N THR A 107 19.57 4.39 8.21
CA THR A 107 18.60 3.41 7.69
C THR A 107 17.79 2.78 8.81
N TRP A 108 16.50 2.55 8.53
CA TRP A 108 15.58 1.83 9.41
C TRP A 108 15.25 0.47 8.79
N HIS A 109 15.06 -0.54 9.62
CA HIS A 109 14.61 -1.86 9.20
C HIS A 109 13.45 -2.34 10.08
N LEU A 110 12.70 -3.33 9.61
CA LEU A 110 11.71 -4.00 10.44
C LEU A 110 12.39 -4.77 11.58
N GLY A 111 11.88 -4.61 12.80
CA GLY A 111 12.32 -5.31 13.99
C GLY A 111 11.77 -6.73 14.03
N TRP A 112 12.26 -7.60 13.15
CA TRP A 112 11.94 -9.02 13.18
C TRP A 112 12.58 -9.68 14.40
N ILE A 113 11.78 -10.41 15.18
CA ILE A 113 12.22 -11.16 16.36
C ILE A 113 11.89 -12.65 16.21
N GLY A 114 12.62 -13.49 16.94
CA GLY A 114 12.31 -14.91 17.06
C GLY A 114 11.22 -15.21 18.10
N LEU A 115 10.74 -16.45 18.15
CA LEU A 115 9.76 -16.88 19.16
C LEU A 115 10.28 -16.80 20.60
N GLY A 116 11.58 -17.04 20.82
CA GLY A 116 12.17 -16.92 22.16
C GLY A 116 12.10 -15.49 22.70
N GLU A 117 12.45 -14.51 21.87
CA GLU A 117 12.35 -13.08 22.19
C GLU A 117 10.88 -12.66 22.38
N LEU A 118 9.97 -13.17 21.53
CA LEU A 118 8.53 -12.95 21.69
C LEU A 118 8.05 -13.47 23.06
N LYS A 119 8.42 -14.68 23.47
CA LYS A 119 8.06 -15.23 24.79
C LYS A 119 8.59 -14.34 25.93
N GLY A 120 9.79 -13.78 25.78
CA GLY A 120 10.34 -12.80 26.71
C GLY A 120 9.51 -11.51 26.78
N LEU A 121 9.04 -11.03 25.63
CA LEU A 121 8.18 -9.84 25.48
C LEU A 121 6.78 -10.01 26.09
N LEU A 122 6.20 -11.20 25.94
CA LEU A 122 4.86 -11.53 26.44
C LEU A 122 4.86 -11.82 27.95
N GLY A 123 6.01 -12.16 28.55
CA GLY A 123 6.08 -12.55 29.96
C GLY A 123 5.46 -13.93 30.24
N ALA A 124 5.72 -14.47 31.44
CA ALA A 124 5.17 -15.76 31.84
C ALA A 124 3.66 -15.65 32.12
N GLY A 125 2.82 -16.15 31.21
CA GLY A 125 1.36 -16.26 31.40
C GLY A 125 0.49 -15.36 30.50
N ALA A 126 1.04 -14.66 29.52
CA ALA A 126 0.23 -13.90 28.57
C ALA A 126 -0.55 -14.82 27.62
N GLU A 127 -1.88 -14.68 27.64
CA GLU A 127 -2.77 -15.29 26.66
C GLU A 127 -2.97 -14.33 25.49
N LEU A 128 -2.29 -14.59 24.37
CA LEU A 128 -2.58 -13.88 23.14
C LEU A 128 -3.88 -14.39 22.51
N SER A 129 -4.81 -13.49 22.25
CA SER A 129 -6.03 -13.80 21.51
C SER A 129 -5.69 -14.25 20.09
N GLY A 130 -6.52 -15.12 19.50
CA GLY A 130 -6.39 -15.47 18.08
C GLY A 130 -6.45 -14.24 17.15
N ASP A 131 -7.10 -13.15 17.58
CA ASP A 131 -7.15 -11.88 16.84
C ASP A 131 -5.79 -11.16 16.79
N SER A 132 -4.87 -11.50 17.69
CA SER A 132 -3.57 -10.84 17.79
C SER A 132 -2.57 -11.28 16.72
N PHE A 133 -2.83 -12.36 15.96
CA PHE A 133 -1.86 -12.92 15.01
C PHE A 133 -2.37 -12.88 13.57
N VAL A 134 -1.50 -12.50 12.65
CA VAL A 134 -1.76 -12.60 11.21
C VAL A 134 -0.57 -13.21 10.49
N TYR A 135 -0.84 -14.23 9.67
CA TYR A 135 0.16 -14.85 8.81
C TYR A 135 0.48 -13.92 7.63
N LEU A 136 1.77 -13.64 7.40
CA LEU A 136 2.23 -12.72 6.36
C LEU A 136 2.76 -13.45 5.12
N GLY A 137 3.28 -14.66 5.29
CA GLY A 137 3.87 -15.45 4.22
C GLY A 137 4.91 -16.44 4.74
N SER A 138 5.56 -17.13 3.82
CA SER A 138 6.65 -18.05 4.09
C SER A 138 7.74 -17.90 3.04
N ASP A 139 8.96 -18.21 3.43
CA ASP A 139 10.08 -18.40 2.53
C ASP A 139 10.57 -19.85 2.67
N SER A 140 10.38 -20.65 1.63
CA SER A 140 10.83 -22.04 1.58
C SER A 140 12.35 -22.17 1.45
N GLU A 141 13.04 -21.17 0.90
CA GLU A 141 14.50 -21.16 0.77
C GLU A 141 15.16 -20.88 2.13
N GLU A 142 14.57 -19.95 2.90
CA GLU A 142 15.02 -19.64 4.27
C GLU A 142 14.35 -20.50 5.36
N ASP A 143 13.54 -21.50 4.98
CA ASP A 143 12.74 -22.34 5.89
C ASP A 143 12.04 -21.52 6.98
N SER A 144 11.43 -20.39 6.57
CA SER A 144 10.95 -19.35 7.48
C SER A 144 9.48 -19.03 7.26
N VAL A 145 8.74 -18.79 8.35
CA VAL A 145 7.36 -18.29 8.34
C VAL A 145 7.29 -16.94 9.02
N TYR A 146 6.59 -16.01 8.38
CA TYR A 146 6.48 -14.62 8.81
C TYR A 146 5.10 -14.36 9.41
N TRP A 147 5.09 -13.75 10.59
CA TRP A 147 3.90 -13.38 11.34
C TRP A 147 3.96 -11.91 11.73
N ALA A 148 2.80 -11.25 11.78
CA ALA A 148 2.66 -10.04 12.58
C ALA A 148 1.80 -10.31 13.81
N ILE A 149 2.21 -9.74 14.94
CA ILE A 149 1.59 -9.99 16.24
C ILE A 149 1.34 -8.68 16.96
N ASP A 150 0.09 -8.42 17.34
CA ASP A 150 -0.26 -7.29 18.20
C ASP A 150 0.08 -7.60 19.67
N VAL A 151 1.04 -6.84 20.22
CA VAL A 151 1.56 -6.92 21.60
C VAL A 151 1.15 -5.71 22.45
N SER A 152 0.06 -5.02 22.08
CA SER A 152 -0.40 -3.80 22.77
C SER A 152 -0.80 -4.02 24.24
N GLY A 153 -1.16 -5.25 24.63
CA GLY A 153 -1.49 -5.61 26.01
C GLY A 153 -0.28 -5.74 26.94
N GLU A 154 0.94 -5.83 26.38
CA GLU A 154 2.12 -6.32 27.12
C GLU A 154 3.17 -5.24 27.40
N ARG A 155 3.84 -5.36 28.55
CA ARG A 155 4.86 -4.40 29.02
C ARG A 155 6.27 -4.91 28.76
N GLY A 156 7.10 -4.01 28.25
CA GLY A 156 8.54 -4.22 28.08
C GLY A 156 8.95 -4.22 26.62
N LEU A 157 9.97 -3.44 26.30
CA LEU A 157 11.02 -3.81 25.36
C LEU A 157 12.27 -3.61 26.22
N GLY A 158 13.09 -4.64 26.37
CA GLY A 158 14.39 -4.50 27.03
C GLY A 158 15.25 -3.45 26.32
N ASP A 159 16.43 -3.19 26.88
CA ASP A 159 17.46 -2.20 26.49
C ASP A 159 17.99 -2.33 25.03
N MET A 160 17.09 -2.31 24.04
CA MET A 160 17.34 -2.62 22.64
C MET A 160 17.18 -1.37 21.77
N ARG A 161 17.97 -1.28 20.70
CA ARG A 161 17.86 -0.27 19.62
C ARG A 161 16.62 -0.49 18.74
N MET A 162 15.49 -0.83 19.35
CA MET A 162 14.23 -1.10 18.68
C MET A 162 13.12 -0.24 19.28
N CYS A 163 12.22 0.24 18.43
CA CYS A 163 11.14 1.13 18.82
C CYS A 163 9.89 0.88 17.98
N PHE A 164 8.71 1.08 18.56
CA PHE A 164 7.45 1.04 17.82
C PHE A 164 7.21 2.36 17.12
N VAL A 165 7.24 2.35 15.78
CA VAL A 165 7.22 3.58 14.96
C VAL A 165 5.97 3.62 14.11
N GLU A 166 5.39 4.81 13.91
CA GLU A 166 4.26 4.96 13.01
C GLU A 166 4.64 4.62 11.56
N LEU A 167 3.77 3.86 10.89
CA LEU A 167 4.04 3.41 9.52
C LEU A 167 4.24 4.57 8.54
N ARG A 168 3.58 5.71 8.77
CA ARG A 168 3.79 6.94 7.98
C ARG A 168 5.18 7.52 8.18
N THR A 169 5.71 7.49 9.41
CA THR A 169 7.08 7.90 9.72
C THR A 169 8.10 7.00 9.04
N LEU A 170 7.90 5.68 9.11
CA LEU A 170 8.78 4.73 8.41
C LEU A 170 8.74 4.96 6.89
N MET A 171 7.56 5.18 6.31
CA MET A 171 7.41 5.49 4.89
C MET A 171 8.25 6.69 4.47
N VAL A 172 8.27 7.78 5.25
CA VAL A 172 9.08 8.97 4.95
C VAL A 172 10.58 8.70 5.19
N ALA A 173 10.93 7.94 6.23
CA ALA A 173 12.32 7.60 6.55
C ALA A 173 12.96 6.58 5.58
N THR A 174 12.16 5.95 4.71
CA THR A 174 12.61 4.89 3.80
C THR A 174 13.51 5.42 2.71
N ASP A 175 14.58 4.70 2.41
CA ASP A 175 15.27 4.87 1.13
C ASP A 175 14.44 4.28 0.00
N TRP A 176 13.74 5.17 -0.72
CA TRP A 176 12.90 4.81 -1.86
C TRP A 176 13.71 4.33 -3.08
N VAL A 177 15.04 4.44 -3.06
CA VAL A 177 15.91 3.80 -4.06
C VAL A 177 16.17 2.33 -3.71
N ASP A 178 16.11 1.97 -2.43
CA ASP A 178 16.30 0.60 -1.96
C ASP A 178 15.01 -0.23 -2.09
N LEU A 179 14.99 -1.14 -3.05
CA LEU A 179 13.88 -2.05 -3.30
C LEU A 179 13.57 -2.97 -2.10
N ASN A 180 14.57 -3.35 -1.30
CA ASN A 180 14.34 -4.17 -0.12
C ASN A 180 13.66 -3.36 0.98
N ALA A 181 14.05 -2.10 1.16
CA ALA A 181 13.40 -1.20 2.11
C ALA A 181 11.93 -0.93 1.70
N MET A 182 11.67 -0.77 0.40
CA MET A 182 10.31 -0.64 -0.13
C MET A 182 9.49 -1.93 0.03
N GLY A 183 10.10 -3.10 -0.17
CA GLY A 183 9.48 -4.39 0.11
C GLY A 183 9.11 -4.56 1.59
N ASN A 184 9.98 -4.11 2.50
CA ASN A 184 9.71 -4.08 3.94
C ASN A 184 8.51 -3.19 4.28
N LEU A 185 8.37 -2.00 3.67
CA LEU A 185 7.16 -1.19 3.83
C LEU A 185 5.90 -1.95 3.38
N ALA A 186 5.94 -2.65 2.25
CA ALA A 186 4.82 -3.44 1.76
C ALA A 186 4.43 -4.59 2.69
N VAL A 187 5.40 -5.21 3.37
CA VAL A 187 5.13 -6.18 4.44
C VAL A 187 4.47 -5.51 5.64
N ALA A 188 5.04 -4.42 6.14
CA ALA A 188 4.52 -3.72 7.32
C ALA A 188 3.12 -3.12 7.09
N GLY A 189 2.88 -2.57 5.90
CA GLY A 189 1.58 -2.06 5.48
C GLY A 189 0.53 -3.16 5.37
N HIS A 190 0.91 -4.32 4.82
CA HIS A 190 0.02 -5.48 4.78
C HIS A 190 -0.35 -5.98 6.18
N ALA A 191 0.65 -6.11 7.05
CA ALA A 191 0.47 -6.52 8.44
C ALA A 191 -0.46 -5.57 9.20
N ARG A 192 -0.19 -4.26 9.13
CA ARG A 192 -1.01 -3.23 9.77
C ARG A 192 -2.47 -3.31 9.30
N ALA A 193 -2.70 -3.45 7.99
CA ALA A 193 -4.05 -3.53 7.44
C ALA A 193 -4.85 -4.71 8.00
N LEU A 194 -4.23 -5.89 8.14
CA LEU A 194 -4.90 -7.06 8.70
C LEU A 194 -5.15 -6.92 10.21
N LEU A 195 -4.17 -6.45 10.96
CA LEU A 195 -4.30 -6.26 12.42
C LEU A 195 -5.35 -5.19 12.75
N GLU A 196 -5.36 -4.07 12.03
CA GLU A 196 -6.37 -3.03 12.24
C GLU A 196 -7.77 -3.53 11.83
N TRP A 197 -7.87 -4.28 10.73
CA TRP A 197 -9.13 -4.92 10.34
C TRP A 197 -9.63 -5.90 11.41
N HIS A 198 -8.74 -6.67 12.05
CA HIS A 198 -9.12 -7.50 13.19
C HIS A 198 -9.68 -6.67 14.34
N ASN A 199 -9.04 -5.54 14.65
CA ASN A 199 -9.43 -4.65 15.74
C ASN A 199 -10.81 -4.03 15.55
N ILE A 200 -11.19 -3.67 14.33
CA ILE A 200 -12.49 -3.05 14.05
C ILE A 200 -13.60 -4.08 13.73
N SER A 201 -13.24 -5.27 13.23
CA SER A 201 -14.20 -6.30 12.84
C SER A 201 -14.38 -7.35 13.96
N ARG A 202 -14.84 -6.92 15.14
CA ARG A 202 -15.00 -7.82 16.32
C ARG A 202 -16.32 -8.59 16.33
N PHE A 203 -17.34 -8.04 15.68
CA PHE A 203 -18.70 -8.57 15.67
C PHE A 203 -19.21 -8.71 14.24
N CYS A 204 -20.12 -9.67 14.03
CA CYS A 204 -20.73 -9.96 12.75
C CYS A 204 -21.76 -8.88 12.41
N GLY A 205 -21.53 -8.13 11.34
CA GLY A 205 -22.49 -7.12 10.87
C GLY A 205 -23.84 -7.66 10.41
N HIS A 206 -24.06 -8.99 10.38
CA HIS A 206 -25.35 -9.59 10.06
C HIS A 206 -26.19 -9.94 11.29
N CYS A 207 -25.57 -10.52 12.34
CA CYS A 207 -26.30 -11.05 13.50
C CYS A 207 -25.79 -10.55 14.86
N GLY A 208 -24.79 -9.67 14.89
CA GLY A 208 -24.24 -9.09 16.12
C GLY A 208 -23.30 -10.00 16.93
N GLU A 209 -23.22 -11.28 16.63
CA GLU A 209 -22.37 -12.25 17.33
C GLU A 209 -20.87 -12.04 17.07
N LYS A 210 -20.03 -12.51 18.01
CA LYS A 210 -18.56 -12.39 17.87
C LYS A 210 -18.06 -13.04 16.59
N THR A 211 -16.97 -12.50 16.04
CA THR A 211 -16.24 -13.11 14.94
C THR A 211 -14.98 -13.77 15.45
N VAL A 212 -14.60 -14.90 14.85
CA VAL A 212 -13.34 -15.60 15.13
C VAL A 212 -12.43 -15.55 13.91
N PRO A 213 -11.11 -15.33 14.09
CA PRO A 213 -10.14 -15.45 13.00
C PRO A 213 -10.09 -16.87 12.44
N MET A 214 -9.90 -16.95 11.13
CA MET A 214 -9.77 -18.19 10.37
C MET A 214 -8.64 -18.04 9.36
N GLU A 215 -8.09 -19.16 8.87
CA GLU A 215 -6.98 -19.15 7.90
C GLU A 215 -5.80 -18.30 8.36
N ALA A 216 -5.42 -18.45 9.64
CA ALA A 216 -4.33 -17.71 10.27
C ALA A 216 -4.45 -16.19 10.17
N GLY A 217 -5.65 -15.67 10.44
CA GLY A 217 -5.92 -14.23 10.47
C GLY A 217 -6.12 -13.61 9.09
N ARG A 218 -6.29 -14.42 8.04
CA ARG A 218 -6.54 -13.91 6.68
C ARG A 218 -8.02 -13.65 6.40
N ARG A 219 -8.90 -14.24 7.20
CA ARG A 219 -10.34 -13.98 7.18
C ARG A 219 -10.94 -14.18 8.58
N LYS A 220 -12.20 -13.79 8.74
CA LYS A 220 -12.98 -13.98 9.96
C LYS A 220 -14.24 -14.76 9.65
N GLN A 221 -14.82 -15.37 10.67
CA GLN A 221 -16.09 -16.08 10.57
C GLN A 221 -16.94 -15.79 11.79
N CYS A 222 -18.25 -15.62 11.61
CA CYS A 222 -19.17 -15.50 12.74
C CYS A 222 -19.12 -16.78 13.59
N SER A 223 -19.04 -16.62 14.92
CA SER A 223 -18.98 -17.74 15.87
C SER A 223 -20.29 -18.52 15.93
N SER A 224 -21.42 -17.85 15.69
CA SER A 224 -22.76 -18.47 15.71
C SER A 224 -22.89 -19.59 14.68
N GLU A 225 -23.32 -20.76 15.14
CA GLU A 225 -23.54 -21.94 14.31
C GLU A 225 -24.64 -21.75 13.27
N SER A 226 -25.68 -20.97 13.61
CA SER A 226 -26.77 -20.67 12.67
C SER A 226 -26.38 -19.62 11.61
N CYS A 227 -25.34 -18.82 11.86
CA CYS A 227 -24.91 -17.76 10.94
C CYS A 227 -23.73 -18.19 10.06
N LYS A 228 -22.60 -18.57 10.67
CA LYS A 228 -21.33 -18.94 10.00
C LYS A 228 -20.83 -18.03 8.86
N LYS A 229 -21.31 -16.78 8.80
CA LYS A 229 -20.96 -15.82 7.74
C LYS A 229 -19.45 -15.61 7.69
N ARG A 230 -18.88 -15.68 6.49
CA ARG A 230 -17.46 -15.39 6.24
C ARG A 230 -17.29 -13.89 6.04
N ILE A 231 -16.22 -13.34 6.60
CA ILE A 231 -15.91 -11.91 6.57
C ILE A 231 -14.47 -11.77 6.11
N TYR A 232 -14.25 -10.93 5.10
CA TYR A 232 -12.94 -10.70 4.49
C TYR A 232 -12.40 -9.32 4.89
N PRO A 233 -11.06 -9.13 4.82
CA PRO A 233 -10.45 -7.83 5.04
C PRO A 233 -11.08 -6.72 4.19
N ARG A 234 -11.36 -5.59 4.83
CA ARG A 234 -11.90 -4.39 4.17
C ARG A 234 -10.79 -3.67 3.40
N VAL A 235 -11.09 -3.29 2.16
CA VAL A 235 -10.26 -2.41 1.33
C VAL A 235 -11.18 -1.36 0.73
N ASP A 236 -10.92 -0.09 1.01
CA ASP A 236 -11.75 1.04 0.56
C ASP A 236 -11.13 1.66 -0.70
N PRO A 237 -11.75 1.53 -1.88
CA PRO A 237 -11.19 2.08 -3.10
C PRO A 237 -11.34 3.61 -3.13
N VAL A 238 -10.29 4.28 -3.59
CA VAL A 238 -10.18 5.74 -3.67
C VAL A 238 -9.57 6.08 -5.03
N VAL A 239 -10.26 6.89 -5.83
CA VAL A 239 -9.67 7.42 -7.06
C VAL A 239 -8.77 8.60 -6.71
N ILE A 240 -7.62 8.71 -7.39
CA ILE A 240 -6.74 9.86 -7.28
C ILE A 240 -6.32 10.28 -8.69
N MET A 241 -6.52 11.55 -9.04
CA MET A 241 -6.43 11.99 -10.42
C MET A 241 -5.64 13.28 -10.57
N LEU A 242 -4.74 13.29 -11.56
CA LEU A 242 -4.15 14.52 -12.06
C LEU A 242 -4.99 15.00 -13.24
N VAL A 243 -5.65 16.15 -13.07
CA VAL A 243 -6.47 16.77 -14.13
C VAL A 243 -5.57 17.64 -14.99
N ILE A 244 -5.61 17.43 -16.30
CA ILE A 244 -4.69 18.02 -17.29
C ILE A 244 -5.48 18.89 -18.25
N ASP A 245 -5.04 20.14 -18.39
CA ASP A 245 -5.39 21.04 -19.48
C ASP A 245 -4.33 20.89 -20.58
N ARG A 246 -4.69 20.17 -21.65
CA ARG A 246 -3.78 19.87 -22.76
C ARG A 246 -3.41 21.12 -23.57
N GLU A 247 -4.32 22.08 -23.70
CA GLU A 247 -4.14 23.24 -24.57
C GLU A 247 -3.15 24.23 -23.97
N ASN A 248 -3.18 24.39 -22.65
CA ASN A 248 -2.34 25.36 -21.94
C ASN A 248 -1.15 24.71 -21.19
N ASP A 249 -0.90 23.42 -21.42
CA ASP A 249 0.18 22.63 -20.81
C ASP A 249 0.32 22.78 -19.29
N ARG A 250 -0.80 22.59 -18.59
CA ARG A 250 -0.91 22.78 -17.13
C ARG A 250 -1.74 21.68 -16.48
N ALA A 251 -1.53 21.48 -15.19
CA ALA A 251 -2.26 20.52 -14.40
C ALA A 251 -2.92 21.18 -13.18
N LEU A 252 -4.10 20.69 -12.81
CA LEU A 252 -4.82 21.12 -11.63
C LEU A 252 -4.23 20.43 -10.41
N LEU A 253 -3.82 21.21 -9.42
CA LEU A 253 -3.45 20.71 -8.10
C LEU A 253 -4.30 21.42 -7.05
N SER A 254 -4.54 20.74 -5.93
CA SER A 254 -5.30 21.28 -4.81
C SER A 254 -4.51 21.27 -3.49
N LYS A 255 -4.93 22.12 -2.57
CA LYS A 255 -4.52 22.13 -1.17
C LYS A 255 -5.70 21.68 -0.31
N GLN A 256 -5.45 20.73 0.58
CA GLN A 256 -6.43 20.31 1.59
C GLN A 256 -6.01 20.87 2.95
N SER A 257 -6.96 21.39 3.72
CA SER A 257 -6.73 21.97 5.05
C SER A 257 -6.08 20.99 6.05
N ARG A 258 -6.31 19.69 5.85
CA ARG A 258 -5.76 18.59 6.67
C ARG A 258 -4.30 18.22 6.34
N PHE A 259 -3.75 18.72 5.25
CA PHE A 259 -2.40 18.38 4.79
C PHE A 259 -1.35 19.30 5.39
N VAL A 260 -0.08 18.90 5.21
CA VAL A 260 1.07 19.75 5.55
C VAL A 260 0.86 21.12 4.89
N PRO A 261 0.98 22.23 5.63
CA PRO A 261 0.79 23.56 5.08
C PRO A 261 1.62 23.73 3.80
N ARG A 262 0.96 24.21 2.73
CA ARG A 262 1.54 24.47 1.40
C ARG A 262 1.79 23.24 0.51
N MET A 263 1.31 22.05 0.89
CA MET A 263 1.36 20.88 0.02
C MET A 263 0.25 20.92 -1.04
N TRP A 264 0.65 20.92 -2.31
CA TRP A 264 -0.21 20.80 -3.48
C TRP A 264 -0.22 19.35 -3.97
N SER A 265 -1.39 18.77 -4.18
CA SER A 265 -1.54 17.36 -4.58
C SER A 265 -2.63 17.18 -5.63
N CYS A 266 -2.70 15.99 -6.21
CA CYS A 266 -3.85 15.52 -6.99
C CYS A 266 -5.14 15.54 -6.16
N LEU A 267 -6.28 15.68 -6.84
CA LEU A 267 -7.62 15.45 -6.27
C LEU A 267 -7.79 13.96 -5.96
N ALA A 268 -8.59 13.63 -4.95
CA ALA A 268 -8.86 12.24 -4.61
C ALA A 268 -10.11 12.07 -3.74
N GLY A 269 -10.90 11.04 -4.05
CA GLY A 269 -12.08 10.72 -3.26
C GLY A 269 -12.57 9.28 -3.41
N PHE A 270 -13.57 8.93 -2.60
CA PHE A 270 -14.06 7.57 -2.51
C PHE A 270 -14.98 7.27 -3.69
N ILE A 271 -14.96 6.02 -4.14
CA ILE A 271 -15.98 5.49 -5.04
C ILE A 271 -17.27 5.24 -4.26
N GLU A 272 -18.41 5.60 -4.86
CA GLU A 272 -19.73 5.27 -4.32
C GLU A 272 -20.28 3.94 -4.88
N PRO A 273 -21.18 3.26 -4.13
CA PRO A 273 -21.85 2.07 -4.63
C PRO A 273 -22.64 2.33 -5.91
N GLY A 274 -22.25 1.66 -6.99
CA GLY A 274 -22.91 1.79 -8.31
C GLY A 274 -22.12 2.61 -9.32
N GLU A 275 -21.00 3.23 -8.91
CA GLU A 275 -20.11 3.96 -9.81
C GLU A 275 -18.98 3.08 -10.35
N SER A 276 -18.59 3.33 -11.61
CA SER A 276 -17.28 2.96 -12.14
C SER A 276 -16.18 3.89 -11.60
N LEU A 277 -14.91 3.49 -11.74
CA LEU A 277 -13.78 4.32 -11.33
C LEU A 277 -13.72 5.61 -12.14
N GLU A 278 -14.05 5.53 -13.42
CA GLU A 278 -14.08 6.68 -14.32
C GLU A 278 -15.22 7.63 -13.97
N GLU A 279 -16.39 7.15 -13.54
CA GLU A 279 -17.47 8.00 -13.04
C GLU A 279 -17.07 8.73 -11.76
N ALA A 280 -16.48 8.02 -10.79
CA ALA A 280 -15.98 8.63 -9.56
C ALA A 280 -14.93 9.71 -9.83
N VAL A 281 -13.99 9.50 -10.78
CA VAL A 281 -13.02 10.54 -11.18
C VAL A 281 -13.73 11.79 -11.69
N ARG A 282 -14.79 11.65 -12.49
CA ARG A 282 -15.54 12.81 -13.02
C ARG A 282 -16.34 13.51 -11.94
N ARG A 283 -17.03 12.75 -11.08
CA ARG A 283 -17.83 13.28 -9.97
C ARG A 283 -16.95 14.07 -9.00
N GLU A 284 -15.91 13.44 -8.46
CA GLU A 284 -15.00 14.06 -7.48
C GLU A 284 -14.33 15.31 -8.05
N THR A 285 -13.91 15.30 -9.32
CA THR A 285 -13.34 16.50 -9.96
C THR A 285 -14.36 17.64 -10.05
N LEU A 286 -15.60 17.32 -10.41
CA LEU A 286 -16.68 18.30 -10.53
C LEU A 286 -17.09 18.86 -9.16
N GLU A 287 -17.24 18.00 -8.16
CA GLU A 287 -17.62 18.37 -6.79
C GLU A 287 -16.57 19.29 -6.14
N GLU A 288 -15.30 18.88 -6.14
CA GLU A 288 -14.25 19.62 -5.43
C GLU A 288 -13.84 20.92 -6.15
N THR A 289 -13.94 20.99 -7.49
CA THR A 289 -13.33 22.07 -8.29
C THR A 289 -14.21 22.70 -9.37
N GLY A 290 -15.39 22.16 -9.64
CA GLY A 290 -16.26 22.60 -10.73
C GLY A 290 -15.77 22.25 -12.14
N ILE A 291 -14.64 21.53 -12.26
CA ILE A 291 -14.05 21.18 -13.56
C ILE A 291 -14.71 19.93 -14.14
N GLU A 292 -15.23 20.05 -15.36
CA GLU A 292 -15.70 18.91 -16.13
C GLU A 292 -14.52 18.21 -16.79
N VAL A 293 -14.49 16.89 -16.72
CA VAL A 293 -13.45 16.06 -17.34
C VAL A 293 -14.04 15.06 -18.34
N GLY A 294 -13.32 14.88 -19.45
CA GLY A 294 -13.66 14.00 -20.54
C GLY A 294 -13.03 12.62 -20.42
N GLU A 295 -11.94 12.44 -21.13
CA GLU A 295 -11.14 11.20 -21.14
C GLU A 295 -10.51 10.98 -19.75
N VAL A 296 -10.56 9.72 -19.28
CA VAL A 296 -9.98 9.27 -18.01
C VAL A 296 -9.11 8.05 -18.31
N VAL A 297 -7.84 8.09 -17.94
CA VAL A 297 -6.83 7.08 -18.29
C VAL A 297 -6.18 6.56 -17.03
N TYR A 298 -6.29 5.25 -16.79
CA TYR A 298 -5.63 4.59 -15.68
C TYR A 298 -4.10 4.71 -15.78
N HIS A 299 -3.45 4.98 -14.65
CA HIS A 299 -1.99 5.03 -14.52
C HIS A 299 -1.45 3.86 -13.71
N SER A 300 -1.82 3.77 -12.42
CA SER A 300 -1.31 2.77 -11.48
C SER A 300 -2.19 2.66 -10.24
N SER A 301 -1.85 1.79 -9.29
CA SER A 301 -2.56 1.69 -8.00
C SER A 301 -1.59 1.50 -6.83
N GLN A 302 -1.94 2.04 -5.67
CA GLN A 302 -1.13 1.97 -4.45
C GLN A 302 -2.01 1.56 -3.25
N PRO A 303 -1.70 0.45 -2.55
CA PRO A 303 -2.26 0.19 -1.23
C PRO A 303 -1.85 1.29 -0.25
N TRP A 304 -2.79 1.77 0.57
CA TRP A 304 -2.56 2.88 1.49
C TRP A 304 -3.05 2.55 2.91
N PRO A 305 -2.28 1.74 3.66
CA PRO A 305 -2.59 1.32 5.02
C PRO A 305 -2.13 2.36 6.06
N VAL A 306 -2.13 3.64 5.68
CA VAL A 306 -1.77 4.78 6.56
C VAL A 306 -2.92 5.77 6.72
N GLY A 307 -4.14 5.36 6.36
CA GLY A 307 -5.37 6.08 6.65
C GLY A 307 -5.70 6.11 8.16
N PRO A 308 -6.84 6.73 8.53
CA PRO A 308 -7.36 6.71 9.91
C PRO A 308 -7.54 5.28 10.42
N ASN A 309 -7.46 5.07 11.73
CA ASN A 309 -7.58 3.72 12.32
C ASN A 309 -8.92 3.03 12.01
N SER A 310 -9.99 3.78 11.73
CA SER A 310 -11.27 3.22 11.28
C SER A 310 -11.26 2.63 9.87
N MET A 311 -10.17 2.81 9.12
CA MET A 311 -10.02 2.43 7.71
C MET A 311 -8.70 1.70 7.50
N PRO A 312 -8.71 0.36 7.61
CA PRO A 312 -7.50 -0.45 7.69
C PRO A 312 -6.58 -0.31 6.48
N CYS A 313 -7.16 -0.17 5.28
CA CYS A 313 -6.43 -0.01 4.04
C CYS A 313 -7.31 0.65 2.98
N GLN A 314 -6.84 1.75 2.40
CA GLN A 314 -7.40 2.29 1.16
C GLN A 314 -6.66 1.69 -0.03
N LEU A 315 -7.34 1.55 -1.17
CA LEU A 315 -6.69 1.27 -2.45
C LEU A 315 -6.75 2.53 -3.30
N MET A 316 -5.63 3.24 -3.39
CA MET A 316 -5.51 4.41 -4.25
C MET A 316 -5.40 3.94 -5.70
N VAL A 317 -6.26 4.44 -6.57
CA VAL A 317 -6.28 4.12 -8.00
C VAL A 317 -6.02 5.40 -8.79
N GLY A 318 -4.86 5.47 -9.41
CA GLY A 318 -4.32 6.66 -10.07
C GLY A 318 -4.81 6.83 -11.50
N PHE A 319 -5.24 8.04 -11.85
CA PHE A 319 -5.72 8.40 -13.18
C PHE A 319 -5.11 9.71 -13.69
N PHE A 320 -4.96 9.80 -15.01
CA PHE A 320 -4.96 11.07 -15.72
C PHE A 320 -6.38 11.38 -16.19
N ALA A 321 -6.83 12.60 -15.95
CA ALA A 321 -8.13 13.08 -16.42
C ALA A 321 -7.93 14.33 -17.28
N TYR A 322 -8.68 14.47 -18.37
CA TYR A 322 -8.50 15.59 -19.29
C TYR A 322 -9.67 16.57 -19.21
N ALA A 323 -9.34 17.82 -18.89
CA ALA A 323 -10.32 18.87 -18.65
C ALA A 323 -11.09 19.25 -19.93
N LYS A 324 -12.38 19.53 -19.76
CA LYS A 324 -13.29 20.09 -20.77
C LYS A 324 -13.70 21.53 -20.45
N SER A 325 -13.70 21.88 -19.16
CA SER A 325 -13.87 23.25 -18.67
C SER A 325 -12.61 23.67 -17.91
N LEU A 326 -12.42 24.99 -17.75
CA LEU A 326 -11.19 25.56 -17.15
C LEU A 326 -11.48 26.51 -15.97
N GLU A 327 -12.73 26.90 -15.78
CA GLU A 327 -13.16 27.78 -14.68
C GLU A 327 -13.25 26.98 -13.39
N ILE A 328 -12.37 27.31 -12.44
CA ILE A 328 -12.31 26.63 -11.15
C ILE A 328 -13.32 27.26 -10.20
N ASN A 329 -14.19 26.44 -9.63
CA ASN A 329 -15.04 26.78 -8.50
C ASN A 329 -14.78 25.80 -7.36
N VAL A 330 -13.96 26.22 -6.40
CA VAL A 330 -13.49 25.35 -5.30
C VAL A 330 -14.58 25.18 -4.25
N ASP A 331 -14.90 23.94 -3.89
CA ASP A 331 -15.64 23.67 -2.66
C ASP A 331 -14.74 23.93 -1.45
N LYS A 332 -15.05 24.98 -0.69
CA LYS A 332 -14.28 25.41 0.49
C LYS A 332 -14.56 24.58 1.74
N GLU A 333 -15.57 23.69 1.72
CA GLU A 333 -15.78 22.73 2.80
C GLU A 333 -14.71 21.62 2.77
N GLU A 334 -14.27 21.21 1.58
CA GLU A 334 -13.31 20.14 1.39
C GLU A 334 -11.88 20.63 1.09
N LEU A 335 -11.75 21.64 0.22
CA LEU A 335 -10.47 22.15 -0.26
C LEU A 335 -10.18 23.56 0.26
N GLU A 336 -8.92 23.80 0.63
CA GLU A 336 -8.44 25.16 0.90
C GLU A 336 -8.34 25.94 -0.41
N ASP A 337 -7.79 25.32 -1.46
CA ASP A 337 -7.54 25.95 -2.76
C ASP A 337 -7.36 24.91 -3.88
N ALA A 338 -7.58 25.33 -5.12
CA ALA A 338 -7.24 24.56 -6.31
C ALA A 338 -6.79 25.52 -7.43
N GLN A 339 -5.68 25.20 -8.09
CA GLN A 339 -5.08 26.07 -9.10
C GLN A 339 -4.49 25.26 -10.26
N TRP A 340 -4.55 25.89 -11.44
CA TRP A 340 -3.80 25.41 -12.60
C TRP A 340 -2.33 25.79 -12.47
N HIS A 341 -1.45 24.81 -12.54
CA HIS A 341 0.00 25.01 -12.50
C HIS A 341 0.65 24.59 -13.81
N SER A 342 1.51 25.47 -14.34
CA SER A 342 2.27 25.17 -15.54
C SER A 342 3.16 23.97 -15.31
N ARG A 343 3.43 23.21 -16.38
CA ARG A 343 4.39 22.11 -16.33
C ARG A 343 5.76 22.56 -15.83
N GLU A 344 6.19 23.77 -16.18
CA GLU A 344 7.47 24.34 -15.74
C GLU A 344 7.50 24.52 -14.21
N ASP A 345 6.45 25.08 -13.62
CA ASP A 345 6.38 25.28 -12.17
C ASP A 345 6.33 23.95 -11.41
N VAL A 346 5.58 22.97 -11.93
CA VAL A 346 5.54 21.62 -11.36
C VAL A 346 6.91 20.95 -11.43
N ARG A 347 7.65 21.09 -12.55
CA ARG A 347 9.03 20.59 -12.66
C ARG A 347 9.97 21.25 -11.65
N LYS A 348 9.82 22.55 -11.39
CA LYS A 348 10.57 23.28 -10.35
C LYS A 348 10.21 22.77 -8.95
N ALA A 349 8.96 22.41 -8.70
CA ALA A 349 8.51 21.89 -7.39
C ALA A 349 8.94 20.45 -7.12
N LEU A 350 9.24 19.65 -8.14
CA LEU A 350 9.75 18.28 -8.02
C LEU A 350 11.25 18.25 -7.62
N THR A 351 11.66 19.03 -6.62
CA THR A 351 13.06 19.07 -6.18
C THR A 351 13.41 17.84 -5.34
N PHE A 352 14.42 17.09 -5.77
CA PHE A 352 14.82 15.86 -5.08
C PHE A 352 15.60 16.13 -3.76
N ALA A 353 16.22 17.30 -3.64
CA ALA A 353 17.03 17.66 -2.48
C ALA A 353 16.18 17.83 -1.21
N GLU A 354 14.98 18.41 -1.34
CA GLU A 354 14.06 18.62 -0.22
C GLU A 354 13.54 17.29 0.33
N TYR A 355 13.18 16.34 -0.55
CA TYR A 355 12.77 15.00 -0.10
C TYR A 355 13.90 14.24 0.59
N LYS A 356 15.12 14.29 0.05
CA LYS A 356 16.29 13.72 0.72
C LYS A 356 16.53 14.31 2.10
N LYS A 357 16.31 15.62 2.28
CA LYS A 357 16.38 16.27 3.59
C LYS A 357 15.29 15.71 4.52
N ALA A 358 14.04 15.69 4.07
CA ALA A 358 12.91 15.16 4.85
C ALA A 358 13.11 13.69 5.27
N GLN A 359 13.64 12.87 4.36
CA GLN A 359 14.01 11.48 4.60
C GLN A 359 15.04 11.35 5.72
N LYS A 360 16.16 12.09 5.61
CA LYS A 360 17.23 12.08 6.62
C LYS A 360 16.72 12.55 7.97
N THR A 361 15.89 13.60 8.00
CA THR A 361 15.26 14.09 9.23
C THR A 361 14.37 13.02 9.86
N ALA A 362 13.53 12.34 9.05
CA ALA A 362 12.67 11.27 9.54
C ALA A 362 13.49 10.05 10.03
N ALA A 363 14.55 9.65 9.31
CA ALA A 363 15.45 8.58 9.71
C ALA A 363 16.17 8.88 11.04
N ALA A 364 16.69 10.10 11.20
CA ALA A 364 17.30 10.55 12.44
C ALA A 364 16.31 10.53 13.62
N LYS A 365 15.03 10.91 13.38
CA LYS A 365 13.98 10.82 14.40
C LYS A 365 13.69 9.37 14.79
N VAL A 366 13.60 8.46 13.82
CA VAL A 366 13.46 7.02 14.10
C VAL A 366 14.63 6.51 14.95
N GLU A 367 15.85 6.94 14.65
CA GLU A 367 17.02 6.59 15.44
C GLU A 367 16.92 7.13 16.88
N GLN A 368 16.54 8.39 17.06
CA GLN A 368 16.34 8.99 18.39
C GLN A 368 15.27 8.26 19.22
N MET A 369 14.16 7.87 18.58
CA MET A 369 13.12 7.04 19.20
C MET A 369 13.69 5.68 19.64
N CYS A 370 14.50 5.04 18.80
CA CYS A 370 15.12 3.75 19.09
C CYS A 370 16.27 3.83 20.10
N LYS A 371 16.86 5.01 20.34
CA LYS A 371 17.81 5.28 21.42
C LYS A 371 17.14 5.70 22.74
N GLY A 372 15.80 5.79 22.78
CA GLY A 372 15.05 6.21 23.97
C GLY A 372 15.16 7.71 24.30
N VAL A 373 15.58 8.55 23.35
CA VAL A 373 15.84 9.98 23.55
C VAL A 373 14.58 10.84 23.37
N GLU A 374 13.61 10.41 22.54
CA GLU A 374 12.35 11.11 22.34
C GLU A 374 11.12 10.27 22.76
N LYS A 375 10.14 10.93 23.40
CA LYS A 375 8.79 10.38 23.57
C LYS A 375 7.98 10.62 22.31
N THR A 376 7.15 9.65 21.95
CA THR A 376 6.30 9.61 20.76
C THR A 376 5.66 10.95 20.38
N HIS A 377 6.12 11.57 19.28
CA HIS A 377 5.46 12.72 18.64
C HIS A 377 5.09 12.38 17.18
N SER A 378 3.86 12.71 16.77
CA SER A 378 3.33 12.54 15.41
C SER A 378 4.13 13.35 14.39
N LEU A 379 4.43 12.77 13.22
CA LEU A 379 5.22 13.42 12.16
C LEU A 379 4.49 14.59 11.48
N ALA A 380 3.18 14.72 11.66
CA ALA A 380 2.38 15.79 11.04
C ALA A 380 2.86 17.20 11.43
N THR A 381 3.51 17.34 12.59
CA THR A 381 4.06 18.62 13.08
C THR A 381 5.46 18.94 12.56
N ASP A 382 6.20 17.97 12.01
CA ASP A 382 7.65 18.13 11.74
C ASP A 382 7.97 18.56 10.31
N PHE A 383 6.99 18.56 9.40
CA PHE A 383 7.15 19.25 8.11
C PHE A 383 7.17 20.79 8.26
N ASN A 384 7.05 21.31 9.49
CA ASN A 384 7.18 22.73 9.81
C ASN A 384 8.63 23.20 10.05
N VAL A 385 9.65 22.37 9.81
CA VAL A 385 11.06 22.75 10.05
C VAL A 385 11.61 23.63 8.91
N GLU A 386 11.73 24.93 9.24
CA GLU A 386 12.69 25.93 8.77
C GLU A 386 13.54 25.55 7.55
N SER A 387 13.14 26.09 6.39
CA SER A 387 14.09 26.47 5.34
C SER A 387 13.82 27.91 4.95
N GLY A 388 14.87 28.73 4.96
CA GLY A 388 14.88 30.03 4.29
C GLY A 388 14.48 29.89 2.82
N GLU A 389 13.96 30.99 2.27
CA GLU A 389 13.27 31.09 0.96
C GLU A 389 12.44 29.85 0.60
N LEU A 390 11.24 29.83 1.18
CA LEU A 390 10.25 28.78 0.99
C LEU A 390 9.91 28.64 -0.50
N ALA A 391 10.10 27.43 -1.04
CA ALA A 391 9.61 27.10 -2.37
C ALA A 391 8.11 27.41 -2.47
N PRO A 392 7.63 28.06 -3.55
CA PRO A 392 6.24 28.49 -3.69
C PRO A 392 5.24 27.33 -3.78
N MET A 393 5.72 26.11 -4.06
CA MET A 393 4.94 24.89 -4.20
C MET A 393 5.75 23.69 -3.67
N PHE A 394 5.10 22.85 -2.89
CA PHE A 394 5.62 21.55 -2.45
C PHE A 394 4.61 20.44 -2.84
N VAL A 395 5.07 19.35 -3.43
CA VAL A 395 4.22 18.21 -3.81
C VAL A 395 4.53 16.96 -2.97
N PRO A 396 3.69 15.91 -2.96
CA PRO A 396 4.00 14.66 -2.26
C PRO A 396 5.34 14.06 -2.70
N GLY A 397 6.01 13.37 -1.78
CA GLY A 397 7.32 12.74 -2.04
C GLY A 397 7.25 11.50 -2.93
N PRO A 398 8.42 10.99 -3.40
CA PRO A 398 8.55 9.95 -4.42
C PRO A 398 8.05 8.55 -4.02
N PHE A 399 7.45 8.42 -2.84
CA PHE A 399 6.79 7.22 -2.34
C PHE A 399 5.26 7.21 -2.58
N ALA A 400 4.66 8.36 -2.86
CA ALA A 400 3.21 8.54 -2.96
C ALA A 400 2.75 8.52 -4.42
N ILE A 401 1.63 7.85 -4.71
CA ILE A 401 1.05 7.75 -6.06
C ILE A 401 0.79 9.11 -6.71
N ALA A 402 0.41 10.13 -5.92
CA ALA A 402 0.29 11.51 -6.38
C ALA A 402 1.60 12.02 -7.03
N HIS A 403 2.75 11.77 -6.39
CA HIS A 403 4.05 12.11 -6.96
C HIS A 403 4.27 11.41 -8.29
N HIS A 404 3.94 10.12 -8.40
CA HIS A 404 4.13 9.39 -9.64
C HIS A 404 3.22 9.93 -10.76
N LEU A 405 1.98 10.28 -10.47
CA LEU A 405 1.10 10.94 -11.46
C LEU A 405 1.69 12.26 -11.93
N ILE A 406 2.06 13.13 -10.98
CA ILE A 406 2.64 14.46 -11.25
C ILE A 406 3.95 14.34 -12.03
N TYR A 407 4.84 13.43 -11.61
CA TYR A 407 6.15 13.21 -12.24
C TYR A 407 6.01 12.62 -13.65
N SER A 408 5.20 11.56 -13.82
CA SER A 408 4.95 10.93 -15.13
C SER A 408 4.34 11.92 -16.11
N TRP A 409 3.43 12.79 -15.65
CA TRP A 409 2.96 13.89 -16.48
C TRP A 409 4.11 14.83 -16.79
N ALA A 410 4.78 15.40 -15.79
CA ALA A 410 5.79 16.44 -15.95
C ALA A 410 7.00 16.03 -16.83
N PHE A 411 7.38 14.76 -16.83
CA PHE A 411 8.54 14.22 -17.56
C PHE A 411 8.15 13.03 -18.47
N PRO A 412 7.37 13.26 -19.55
CA PRO A 412 6.80 12.18 -20.36
C PRO A 412 7.86 11.40 -21.17
N ASP A 413 9.00 12.03 -21.50
CA ASP A 413 10.07 11.42 -22.30
C ASP A 413 11.07 10.61 -21.46
N GLN A 414 11.01 10.74 -20.12
CA GLN A 414 11.80 9.90 -19.22
C GLN A 414 11.01 8.62 -18.90
N ASN A 415 10.85 7.77 -19.91
CA ASN A 415 10.53 6.36 -19.65
C ASN A 415 11.59 5.81 -18.68
N VAL A 416 11.13 5.16 -17.62
CA VAL A 416 11.89 4.64 -16.46
C VAL A 416 12.85 3.50 -16.87
N ASN A 417 13.82 3.81 -17.73
CA ASN A 417 14.81 2.88 -18.28
C ASN A 417 16.24 3.42 -18.24
N SER A 418 16.51 4.52 -17.51
CA SER A 418 17.87 5.01 -17.32
C SER A 418 18.21 5.09 -15.83
N ASP A 419 19.06 4.18 -15.37
CA ASP A 419 19.78 4.23 -14.10
C ASP A 419 20.80 5.39 -14.01
N GLU A 420 20.68 6.42 -14.85
CA GLU A 420 21.56 7.58 -14.81
C GLU A 420 20.79 8.86 -14.44
N CYS A 421 21.03 9.28 -13.21
CA CYS A 421 20.59 10.54 -12.62
C CYS A 421 21.32 11.71 -13.31
N PRO A 422 20.64 12.75 -13.83
CA PRO A 422 21.34 13.90 -14.38
C PRO A 422 21.89 14.78 -13.24
N SER A 423 23.12 14.52 -12.83
CA SER A 423 23.93 15.41 -12.01
C SER A 423 24.72 16.38 -12.89
N LYS A 424 24.07 17.33 -13.55
CA LYS A 424 24.80 18.46 -14.17
C LYS A 424 24.01 19.76 -14.02
N GLN A 425 24.54 20.64 -13.17
CA GLN A 425 24.25 22.07 -13.24
C GLN A 425 24.72 22.62 -14.59
N PRO A 426 24.04 23.63 -15.18
CA PRO A 426 24.54 24.30 -16.36
C PRO A 426 25.77 25.13 -15.99
N SER A 427 26.94 24.72 -16.47
CA SER A 427 28.15 25.52 -16.43
C SER A 427 27.95 26.75 -17.32
N GLY A 428 27.82 27.92 -16.71
CA GLY A 428 27.87 29.20 -17.41
C GLY A 428 29.23 29.37 -18.09
N SER A 429 29.21 29.49 -19.41
CA SER A 429 30.37 29.86 -20.21
C SER A 429 30.72 31.32 -19.95
N VAL A 430 31.83 31.56 -19.25
CA VAL A 430 32.51 32.85 -19.24
C VAL A 430 33.25 32.95 -20.58
N SER A 431 32.78 33.80 -21.50
CA SER A 431 33.58 34.20 -22.65
C SER A 431 34.41 35.42 -22.28
N SER A 432 35.73 35.23 -22.28
CA SER A 432 36.73 36.28 -22.37
C SER A 432 36.65 36.98 -23.73
N LEU A 433 36.29 38.27 -23.74
CA LEU A 433 36.97 39.40 -24.39
C LEU A 433 36.22 40.70 -24.11
#